data_AF-A0AAN4EVP4-F1
#
_entry.id   AF-A0AAN4EVP4-F1
#
_cell.length_a   1.000
_cell.length_b   1.000
_cell.length_c   1.000
_cell.angle_alpha   90.00
_cell.angle_beta   90.00
_cell.angle_gamma   90.00
#
_symmetry.space_group_name_H-M   'P 1'
#
loop_
_entity.id
_entity.type
_entity.pdbx_description
1 polymer ?
#
loop_
_entity_poly.entity_id
_entity_poly.type
_entity_poly.pdbx_seq_one_letter_code
_entity_poly.pdbx_strand_id
1 'polypeptide(L)'
;MTSILEKIGKAIDCSRRTSDLVITEDQQTTTRKLFISGTMDNDTLQLWGEVMDTDAENLRITFVDDSRDDIHPAQGIPGQKHFITIISDELPGILRLFTLEGWRSFLLQDPRLCQYHRIYALFINEAFETQQWKVAPWKKMLPDESESDVPTQTASVTKSIIRCFSTDFLPPDTIAPWILISGDTVIDESMRLWESLACRELLKCFVNELFAAEIKKVGLSGKPPRKIPFGEEHAALPAFDVIQETAKWIFLEGNETELKHTFLSSELAREWPEGVTFCEGIVYRLSPALESARLLYKAHIRTGGKDTLKSLGDLRKSLTEDTQKILQQSRDLSSTLWKDMALVISTLILRYSLEALKASGPQKVYALAFCALALYIAISYGMSVYINRNALSLLEQNRITWRSKLYGFLDEQDYQELAGLPINTAMWSYRRVERITSAIMLILVTLLLTAAASEFWSLSMIMHSGYTWVMSALQFLTSTALRGPNDFQCVLQG
;
A
#
# COMPACT_ATOMS: atom_id res chain seq x y z
N MET A 1 32.60 -37.51 -29.80
CA MET A 1 32.58 -36.28 -30.63
C MET A 1 32.51 -35.10 -29.69
N THR A 2 33.50 -34.23 -29.70
CA THR A 2 33.50 -32.97 -28.93
C THR A 2 32.45 -32.02 -29.52
N SER A 3 31.68 -31.35 -28.66
CA SER A 3 30.66 -30.38 -29.09
C SER A 3 31.33 -29.18 -29.77
N ILE A 4 30.68 -28.56 -30.77
CA ILE A 4 31.20 -27.34 -31.40
C ILE A 4 31.48 -26.23 -30.36
N LEU A 5 30.65 -26.13 -29.32
CA LEU A 5 30.84 -25.17 -28.22
C LEU A 5 32.17 -25.42 -27.48
N GLU A 6 32.50 -26.68 -27.22
CA GLU A 6 33.75 -27.06 -26.56
C GLU A 6 34.96 -26.73 -27.45
N LYS A 7 34.84 -26.93 -28.77
CA LYS A 7 35.88 -26.56 -29.74
C LYS A 7 36.09 -25.04 -29.79
N ILE A 8 35.01 -24.26 -29.82
CA ILE A 8 35.05 -22.79 -29.79
C ILE A 8 35.76 -22.33 -28.50
N GLY A 9 35.40 -22.90 -27.35
CA GLY A 9 36.03 -22.54 -26.07
C GLY A 9 37.54 -22.77 -26.08
N LYS A 10 37.98 -23.95 -26.53
CA LYS A 10 39.41 -24.28 -26.66
C LYS A 10 40.13 -23.35 -27.64
N ALA A 11 39.51 -23.01 -28.77
CA ALA A 11 40.10 -22.12 -29.76
C ALA A 11 40.27 -20.69 -29.21
N ILE A 12 39.27 -20.18 -28.47
CA ILE A 12 39.34 -18.88 -27.79
C ILE A 12 40.45 -18.90 -26.72
N ASP A 13 40.50 -19.93 -25.87
CA ASP A 13 41.52 -20.05 -24.83
C ASP A 13 42.95 -20.14 -25.40
N CYS A 14 43.12 -20.83 -26.53
CA CYS A 14 44.42 -20.88 -27.22
C CYS A 14 44.80 -19.50 -27.78
N SER A 15 43.82 -18.78 -28.34
CA SER A 15 44.03 -17.42 -28.89
C SER A 15 44.49 -16.42 -27.82
N ARG A 16 44.12 -16.62 -26.53
CA ARG A 16 44.54 -15.79 -25.39
C ARG A 16 46.03 -15.84 -25.06
N ARG A 17 46.80 -16.75 -25.67
CA ARG A 17 48.26 -16.81 -25.50
C ARG A 17 48.98 -15.62 -26.14
N THR A 18 48.34 -14.96 -27.11
CA THR A 18 48.93 -13.84 -27.84
C THR A 18 48.63 -12.50 -27.17
N SER A 19 49.63 -11.62 -27.09
CA SER A 19 49.53 -10.33 -26.41
C SER A 19 48.72 -9.26 -27.16
N ASP A 20 48.49 -9.42 -28.47
CA ASP A 20 47.75 -8.46 -29.31
C ASP A 20 46.28 -8.83 -29.53
N LEU A 21 45.78 -9.82 -28.76
CA LEU A 21 44.41 -10.30 -28.86
C LEU A 21 43.40 -9.21 -28.48
N VAL A 22 42.38 -9.06 -29.31
CA VAL A 22 41.21 -8.23 -29.06
C VAL A 22 39.98 -9.10 -29.21
N ILE A 23 39.14 -9.13 -28.17
CA ILE A 23 37.83 -9.80 -28.17
C ILE A 23 36.77 -8.73 -27.95
N THR A 24 35.74 -8.75 -28.77
CA THR A 24 34.55 -7.90 -28.59
C THR A 24 33.31 -8.74 -28.85
N GLU A 25 32.34 -8.67 -27.94
CA GLU A 25 31.09 -9.38 -28.06
C GLU A 25 29.93 -8.39 -27.88
N ASP A 26 29.15 -8.20 -28.93
CA ASP A 26 28.12 -7.16 -28.99
C ASP A 26 26.82 -7.70 -29.60
N GLN A 27 25.71 -7.06 -29.27
CA GLN A 27 24.39 -7.38 -29.78
C GLN A 27 24.02 -6.44 -30.94
N GLN A 28 23.62 -7.02 -32.07
CA GLN A 28 23.11 -6.30 -33.24
C GLN A 28 21.71 -6.79 -33.59
N THR A 29 20.71 -5.94 -33.33
CA THR A 29 19.26 -6.12 -33.58
C THR A 29 18.66 -7.42 -33.04
N THR A 30 18.93 -8.56 -33.68
CA THR A 30 18.40 -9.90 -33.37
C THR A 30 19.49 -10.97 -33.37
N THR A 31 20.75 -10.55 -33.43
CA THR A 31 21.91 -11.44 -33.52
C THR A 31 22.96 -10.97 -32.53
N ARG A 32 23.71 -11.92 -31.98
CA ARG A 32 24.89 -11.63 -31.20
C ARG A 32 26.13 -11.93 -32.02
N LYS A 33 27.07 -10.99 -32.01
CA LYS A 33 28.30 -11.03 -32.79
C LYS A 33 29.49 -11.07 -31.83
N LEU A 34 30.24 -12.16 -31.88
CA LEU A 34 31.57 -12.25 -31.31
C LEU A 34 32.59 -11.93 -32.40
N PHE A 35 33.51 -11.03 -32.10
CA PHE A 35 34.63 -10.65 -32.94
C PHE A 35 35.93 -10.89 -32.19
N ILE A 36 36.86 -11.58 -32.83
CA ILE A 36 38.19 -11.89 -32.29
C ILE A 36 39.22 -11.43 -33.32
N SER A 37 40.25 -10.72 -32.89
CA SER A 37 41.39 -10.39 -33.74
C SER A 37 42.69 -10.57 -32.99
N GLY A 38 43.70 -11.17 -33.60
CA GLY A 38 45.01 -11.35 -32.99
C GLY A 38 45.96 -12.12 -33.87
N THR A 39 47.23 -12.15 -33.48
CA THR A 39 48.24 -12.96 -34.16
C THR A 39 48.09 -14.43 -33.75
N MET A 40 48.00 -15.33 -34.73
CA MET A 40 47.71 -16.75 -34.46
C MET A 40 48.89 -17.65 -34.80
N ASP A 41 49.24 -18.54 -33.88
CA ASP A 41 50.21 -19.60 -34.12
C ASP A 41 49.56 -20.81 -34.81
N ASN A 42 50.37 -21.80 -35.16
CA ASN A 42 49.90 -22.98 -35.88
C ASN A 42 48.85 -23.77 -35.07
N ASP A 43 49.02 -23.85 -33.75
CA ASP A 43 48.08 -24.54 -32.85
C ASP A 43 46.70 -23.84 -32.85
N THR A 44 46.69 -22.51 -32.78
CA THR A 44 45.47 -21.70 -32.81
C THR A 44 44.76 -21.82 -34.16
N LEU A 45 45.50 -21.77 -35.27
CA LEU A 45 44.93 -21.97 -36.62
C LEU A 45 44.32 -23.36 -36.79
N GLN A 46 44.97 -24.40 -36.26
CA GLN A 46 44.43 -25.76 -36.29
C GLN A 46 43.10 -25.85 -35.51
N LEU A 47 43.05 -25.31 -34.29
CA LEU A 47 41.83 -25.33 -33.47
C LEU A 47 40.67 -24.56 -34.12
N TRP A 48 40.94 -23.41 -34.76
CA TRP A 48 39.92 -22.69 -35.52
C TRP A 48 39.50 -23.43 -36.79
N GLY A 49 40.41 -24.17 -37.43
CA GLY A 49 40.08 -25.08 -38.52
C GLY A 49 39.08 -26.15 -38.07
N GLU A 50 39.33 -26.80 -36.93
CA GLU A 50 38.40 -27.78 -36.37
C GLU A 50 37.02 -27.21 -36.04
N VAL A 51 36.94 -25.93 -35.69
CA VAL A 51 35.67 -25.21 -35.46
C VAL A 51 34.94 -25.00 -36.79
N MET A 52 35.64 -24.52 -37.83
CA MET A 52 35.03 -24.26 -39.15
C MET A 52 34.61 -25.53 -39.88
N ASP A 53 35.35 -26.62 -39.71
CA ASP A 53 35.01 -27.92 -40.29
C ASP A 53 33.81 -28.58 -39.59
N THR A 54 33.40 -28.07 -38.43
CA THR A 54 32.23 -28.57 -37.69
C THR A 54 30.98 -27.84 -38.15
N ASP A 55 30.08 -28.55 -38.82
CA ASP A 55 28.79 -27.99 -39.22
C ASP A 55 27.97 -27.59 -37.98
N ALA A 56 27.41 -26.38 -38.03
CA ALA A 56 26.54 -25.85 -37.01
C ALA A 56 25.42 -25.03 -37.63
N GLU A 57 24.23 -25.63 -37.65
CA GLU A 57 23.01 -25.04 -38.24
C GLU A 57 22.65 -23.65 -37.67
N ASN A 58 23.14 -23.29 -36.47
CA ASN A 58 22.76 -22.09 -35.73
C ASN A 58 23.89 -21.06 -35.52
N LEU A 59 25.05 -21.25 -36.16
CA LEU A 59 26.17 -20.31 -36.09
C LEU A 59 26.65 -19.95 -37.50
N ARG A 60 26.93 -18.67 -37.72
CA ARG A 60 27.66 -18.19 -38.90
C ARG A 60 29.08 -17.82 -38.46
N ILE A 61 30.07 -18.55 -38.95
CA ILE A 61 31.48 -18.35 -38.60
C ILE A 61 32.23 -17.92 -39.86
N THR A 62 32.97 -16.81 -39.77
CA THR A 62 33.85 -16.34 -40.86
C THR A 62 35.26 -16.16 -40.32
N PHE A 63 36.25 -16.55 -41.11
CA PHE A 63 37.66 -16.42 -40.76
C PHE A 63 38.38 -15.66 -41.87
N VAL A 64 39.07 -14.60 -41.47
CA VAL A 64 39.62 -13.61 -42.39
C VAL A 64 41.08 -13.37 -42.07
N ASP A 65 41.92 -13.28 -43.10
CA ASP A 65 43.35 -13.00 -42.96
C ASP A 65 43.67 -11.50 -42.75
N ASP A 66 44.96 -11.16 -42.68
CA ASP A 66 45.41 -9.77 -42.53
C ASP A 66 45.02 -8.89 -43.74
N SER A 67 44.90 -9.51 -44.92
CA SER A 67 44.49 -8.87 -46.19
C SER A 67 42.98 -8.63 -46.30
N ARG A 68 42.19 -9.14 -45.34
CA ARG A 68 40.72 -9.14 -45.33
C ARG A 68 40.05 -10.13 -46.29
N ASP A 69 40.78 -11.15 -46.72
CA ASP A 69 40.24 -12.24 -47.54
C ASP A 69 39.62 -13.32 -46.65
N ASP A 70 38.44 -13.82 -47.04
CA ASP A 70 37.77 -14.94 -46.39
C ASP A 70 38.50 -16.24 -46.77
N ILE A 71 39.16 -16.84 -45.79
CA ILE A 71 40.01 -18.01 -45.98
C ILE A 71 39.70 -19.08 -44.95
N HIS A 72 40.02 -20.33 -45.29
CA HIS A 72 39.99 -21.39 -44.30
C HIS A 72 41.19 -21.24 -43.33
N PRO A 73 41.06 -21.49 -42.00
CA PRO A 73 42.15 -21.38 -41.03
C PRO A 73 43.38 -22.22 -41.39
N ALA A 74 43.18 -23.37 -42.06
CA ALA A 74 44.27 -24.21 -42.57
C ALA A 74 45.11 -23.56 -43.69
N GLN A 75 44.60 -22.50 -44.32
CA GLN A 75 45.29 -21.69 -45.32
C GLN A 75 45.95 -20.44 -44.71
N GLY A 76 45.69 -20.16 -43.43
CA GLY A 76 46.26 -19.04 -42.70
C GLY A 76 47.76 -19.20 -42.50
N ILE A 77 48.47 -18.07 -42.43
CA ILE A 77 49.92 -18.05 -42.25
C ILE A 77 50.24 -17.87 -40.76
N PRO A 78 50.89 -18.84 -40.09
CA PRO A 78 51.25 -18.70 -38.68
C PRO A 78 52.07 -17.43 -38.42
N GLY A 79 51.77 -16.72 -37.34
CA GLY A 79 52.42 -15.47 -36.97
C GLY A 79 51.87 -14.23 -37.68
N GLN A 80 50.83 -14.36 -38.49
CA GLN A 80 50.06 -13.22 -39.00
C GLN A 80 48.79 -12.96 -38.19
N LYS A 81 48.27 -11.74 -38.34
CA LYS A 81 47.02 -11.33 -37.74
C LYS A 81 45.84 -11.91 -38.52
N HIS A 82 44.88 -12.43 -37.79
CA HIS A 82 43.65 -12.96 -38.37
C HIS A 82 42.45 -12.43 -37.59
N PHE A 83 41.27 -12.51 -38.21
CA PHE A 83 40.02 -12.02 -37.70
C PHE A 83 38.95 -13.11 -37.76
N ILE A 84 38.35 -13.44 -36.63
CA ILE A 84 37.23 -14.37 -36.56
C ILE A 84 35.97 -13.59 -36.22
N THR A 85 34.88 -13.90 -36.91
CA THR A 85 33.54 -13.46 -36.52
C THR A 85 32.65 -14.67 -36.32
N ILE A 86 31.98 -14.75 -35.17
CA ILE A 86 30.92 -15.71 -34.91
C ILE A 86 29.62 -14.94 -34.70
N ILE A 87 28.59 -15.30 -35.46
CA ILE A 87 27.24 -14.74 -35.33
C ILE A 87 26.29 -15.85 -34.90
N SER A 88 25.58 -15.62 -33.80
CA SER A 88 24.52 -16.49 -33.30
C SER A 88 23.20 -15.73 -33.26
N ASP A 89 22.10 -16.36 -33.65
CA ASP A 89 20.78 -15.72 -33.57
C ASP A 89 20.32 -15.60 -32.11
N GLU A 90 19.61 -14.54 -31.73
CA GLU A 90 19.14 -14.40 -30.35
C GLU A 90 17.82 -15.12 -30.11
N LEU A 91 17.69 -15.70 -28.92
CA LEU A 91 16.45 -16.26 -28.43
C LEU A 91 15.81 -15.27 -27.44
N PRO A 92 14.51 -14.99 -27.55
CA PRO A 92 13.82 -14.09 -26.62
C PRO A 92 14.04 -14.52 -25.16
N GLY A 93 14.49 -13.59 -24.30
CA GLY A 93 14.69 -13.84 -22.87
C GLY A 93 15.94 -14.64 -22.50
N ILE A 94 16.70 -15.16 -23.47
CA ILE A 94 17.88 -15.99 -23.25
C ILE A 94 19.12 -15.32 -23.84
N LEU A 95 20.07 -14.99 -22.96
CA LEU A 95 21.38 -14.48 -23.36
C LEU A 95 22.35 -15.63 -23.56
N ARG A 96 23.11 -15.59 -24.65
CA ARG A 96 24.22 -16.52 -24.89
C ARG A 96 25.51 -15.72 -24.97
N LEU A 97 26.53 -16.17 -24.24
CA LEU A 97 27.82 -15.50 -24.10
C LEU A 97 28.95 -16.48 -24.38
N PHE A 98 29.85 -16.08 -25.28
CA PHE A 98 31.03 -16.87 -25.61
C PHE A 98 32.20 -16.57 -24.68
N THR A 99 32.30 -15.32 -24.20
CA THR A 99 33.54 -14.82 -23.57
C THR A 99 33.31 -14.06 -22.27
N LEU A 100 34.33 -14.06 -21.39
CA LEU A 100 34.32 -13.31 -20.14
C LEU A 100 34.34 -11.79 -20.40
N GLU A 101 34.98 -11.37 -21.49
CA GLU A 101 35.00 -10.00 -22.00
C GLU A 101 33.58 -9.53 -22.38
N GLY A 102 32.81 -10.41 -23.04
CA GLY A 102 31.39 -10.20 -23.31
C GLY A 102 30.54 -10.11 -22.04
N TRP A 103 30.84 -10.94 -21.02
CA TRP A 103 30.18 -10.87 -19.71
C TRP A 103 30.41 -9.53 -19.01
N ARG A 104 31.65 -9.05 -18.99
CA ARG A 104 32.00 -7.75 -18.43
C ARG A 104 31.26 -6.62 -19.12
N SER A 105 31.23 -6.64 -20.45
CA SER A 105 30.57 -5.61 -21.26
C SER A 105 29.06 -5.62 -21.02
N PHE A 106 28.45 -6.81 -20.99
CA PHE A 106 27.03 -6.99 -20.67
C PHE A 106 26.65 -6.39 -19.32
N LEU A 107 27.40 -6.72 -18.25
CA LEU A 107 27.12 -6.21 -16.90
C LEU A 107 27.28 -4.69 -16.77
N LEU A 108 28.14 -4.06 -17.58
CA LEU A 108 28.45 -2.63 -17.48
C LEU A 108 27.61 -1.73 -18.39
N GLN A 109 27.19 -2.22 -19.55
CA GLN A 109 26.75 -1.36 -20.66
C GLN A 109 25.34 -1.66 -21.17
N ASP A 110 24.70 -2.75 -20.72
CA ASP A 110 23.43 -3.16 -21.31
C ASP A 110 22.21 -2.61 -20.54
N PRO A 111 21.42 -1.68 -21.09
CA PRO A 111 20.15 -1.27 -20.49
C PRO A 111 19.11 -2.42 -20.46
N ARG A 112 19.40 -3.53 -21.13
CA ARG A 112 18.54 -4.71 -21.29
C ARG A 112 18.88 -5.83 -20.33
N LEU A 113 19.69 -5.58 -19.29
CA LEU A 113 19.92 -6.49 -18.17
C LEU A 113 18.60 -7.17 -17.74
N CYS A 114 17.50 -6.43 -17.67
CA CYS A 114 16.19 -6.94 -17.23
C CYS A 114 15.38 -7.72 -18.29
N GLN A 115 15.81 -7.74 -19.55
CA GLN A 115 15.09 -8.43 -20.63
C GLN A 115 15.38 -9.93 -20.66
N TYR A 116 16.53 -10.33 -20.12
CA TYR A 116 16.91 -11.72 -20.01
C TYR A 116 16.40 -12.29 -18.69
N HIS A 117 16.04 -13.58 -18.71
CA HIS A 117 15.76 -14.39 -17.52
C HIS A 117 16.76 -15.55 -17.39
N ARG A 118 17.50 -15.84 -18.45
CA ARG A 118 18.50 -16.91 -18.46
C ARG A 118 19.73 -16.52 -19.24
N ILE A 119 20.89 -16.90 -18.72
CA ILE A 119 22.19 -16.62 -19.33
C ILE A 119 22.96 -17.92 -19.46
N TYR A 120 23.29 -18.28 -20.70
CA TYR A 120 24.19 -19.39 -21.01
C TYR A 120 25.55 -18.84 -21.36
N ALA A 121 26.57 -19.21 -20.61
CA ALA A 121 27.93 -18.76 -20.83
C ALA A 121 28.87 -19.94 -21.04
N LEU A 122 29.75 -19.83 -22.04
CA LEU A 122 30.69 -20.87 -22.41
C LEU A 122 31.81 -21.07 -21.37
N PHE A 123 32.23 -19.97 -20.74
CA PHE A 123 33.32 -19.93 -19.76
C PHE A 123 32.87 -20.26 -18.33
N ILE A 124 31.57 -20.49 -18.12
CA ILE A 124 31.00 -20.80 -16.79
C ILE A 124 30.89 -22.31 -16.61
N ASN A 125 31.42 -22.81 -15.50
CA ASN A 125 31.38 -24.22 -15.14
C ASN A 125 30.29 -24.55 -14.12
N GLU A 126 30.02 -23.64 -13.19
CA GLU A 126 29.05 -23.80 -12.11
C GLU A 126 27.92 -22.77 -12.29
N ALA A 127 26.68 -23.22 -12.10
CA ALA A 127 25.52 -22.36 -12.25
C ALA A 127 25.28 -21.55 -10.97
N PHE A 128 24.82 -20.31 -11.12
CA PHE A 128 24.35 -19.47 -10.02
C PHE A 128 23.08 -18.72 -10.43
N GLU A 129 22.34 -18.21 -9.45
CA GLU A 129 21.03 -17.61 -9.67
C GLU A 129 20.89 -16.30 -8.90
N THR A 130 20.38 -15.29 -9.61
CA THR A 130 20.01 -13.98 -9.08
C THR A 130 18.50 -13.82 -9.15
N GLN A 131 17.96 -12.76 -8.53
CA GLN A 131 16.52 -12.44 -8.63
C GLN A 131 16.05 -12.18 -10.07
N GLN A 132 16.95 -11.80 -10.99
CA GLN A 132 16.60 -11.57 -12.39
C GLN A 132 16.95 -12.75 -13.31
N TRP A 133 18.10 -13.39 -13.11
CA TRP A 133 18.63 -14.41 -14.03
C TRP A 133 19.07 -15.67 -13.35
N LYS A 134 18.90 -16.77 -14.07
CA LYS A 134 19.69 -17.98 -13.87
C LYS A 134 20.86 -18.02 -14.85
N VAL A 135 22.08 -18.13 -14.33
CA VAL A 135 23.30 -18.26 -15.12
C VAL A 135 23.74 -19.72 -15.13
N ALA A 136 23.97 -20.29 -16.31
CA ALA A 136 24.28 -21.70 -16.47
C ALA A 136 25.38 -21.95 -17.52
N PRO A 137 26.13 -23.06 -17.40
CA PRO A 137 27.09 -23.50 -18.41
C PRO A 137 26.43 -23.72 -19.78
N TRP A 138 27.03 -23.18 -20.84
CA TRP A 138 26.52 -23.37 -22.20
C TRP A 138 26.99 -24.70 -22.80
N LYS A 139 26.23 -25.78 -22.54
CA LYS A 139 26.58 -27.15 -22.99
C LYS A 139 25.86 -27.60 -24.27
N LYS A 140 24.66 -27.06 -24.54
CA LYS A 140 23.82 -27.38 -25.71
C LYS A 140 23.46 -26.10 -26.46
N MET A 141 23.35 -26.18 -27.79
CA MET A 141 23.00 -25.02 -28.62
C MET A 141 21.59 -24.49 -28.37
N LEU A 142 20.64 -25.40 -28.14
CA LEU A 142 19.25 -25.08 -27.84
C LEU A 142 18.95 -25.48 -26.38
N PRO A 143 18.19 -24.66 -25.62
CA PRO A 143 17.71 -25.01 -24.29
C PRO A 143 16.73 -26.20 -24.36
N ASP A 144 16.62 -26.97 -23.28
CA ASP A 144 15.57 -28.00 -23.16
C ASP A 144 14.21 -27.31 -22.90
N GLU A 145 13.13 -27.73 -23.58
CA GLU A 145 11.81 -27.06 -23.60
C GLU A 145 11.10 -26.99 -22.23
N SER A 146 11.55 -27.75 -21.23
CA SER A 146 10.86 -27.90 -19.94
C SER A 146 11.22 -26.86 -18.87
N GLU A 147 11.98 -25.81 -19.21
CA GLU A 147 12.56 -24.89 -18.22
C GLU A 147 12.01 -23.45 -18.30
N SER A 148 10.70 -23.29 -18.50
CA SER A 148 10.02 -21.98 -18.61
C SER A 148 9.61 -21.37 -17.26
N ASP A 149 10.40 -21.51 -16.21
CA ASP A 149 10.15 -20.74 -14.99
C ASP A 149 10.66 -19.30 -15.20
N VAL A 150 9.71 -18.38 -15.36
CA VAL A 150 9.96 -16.95 -15.45
C VAL A 150 10.15 -16.43 -14.01
N PRO A 151 11.33 -15.89 -13.64
CA PRO A 151 11.51 -15.27 -12.34
C PRO A 151 10.48 -14.15 -12.14
N THR A 152 9.83 -14.15 -10.97
CA THR A 152 8.82 -13.14 -10.64
C THR A 152 9.49 -11.78 -10.50
N GLN A 153 9.26 -10.92 -11.49
CA GLN A 153 9.79 -9.56 -11.51
C GLN A 153 9.16 -8.73 -10.39
N THR A 154 9.96 -8.35 -9.39
CA THR A 154 9.58 -7.30 -8.44
C THR A 154 10.27 -6.01 -8.86
N ALA A 155 9.47 -5.04 -9.34
CA ALA A 155 9.99 -3.72 -9.70
C ALA A 155 10.51 -3.00 -8.44
N SER A 156 11.82 -2.79 -8.36
CA SER A 156 12.43 -2.02 -7.27
C SER A 156 12.27 -0.52 -7.52
N VAL A 157 11.77 0.22 -6.52
CA VAL A 157 11.54 1.68 -6.61
C VAL A 157 12.82 2.48 -6.35
N THR A 158 13.98 1.98 -6.78
CA THR A 158 15.30 2.46 -6.36
C THR A 158 15.60 3.90 -6.81
N LYS A 159 15.13 4.30 -8.00
CA LYS A 159 15.41 5.63 -8.57
C LYS A 159 14.58 6.77 -7.98
N SER A 160 13.43 6.50 -7.35
CA SER A 160 12.59 7.58 -6.82
C SER A 160 13.09 8.15 -5.48
N ILE A 161 13.85 7.35 -4.73
CA ILE A 161 14.31 7.67 -3.37
C ILE A 161 15.64 8.45 -3.40
N ILE A 162 16.41 8.32 -4.48
CA ILE A 162 17.80 8.77 -4.57
C ILE A 162 17.93 9.96 -5.51
N ARG A 163 18.50 11.06 -5.02
CA ARG A 163 18.74 12.26 -5.84
C ARG A 163 20.03 12.10 -6.63
N CYS A 164 19.91 12.06 -7.94
CA CYS A 164 21.03 11.93 -8.85
C CYS A 164 21.36 13.28 -9.48
N PHE A 165 22.62 13.69 -9.40
CA PHE A 165 23.10 14.97 -9.95
C PHE A 165 24.01 14.79 -11.18
N SER A 166 24.15 13.56 -11.68
CA SER A 166 24.94 13.24 -12.88
C SER A 166 24.28 12.15 -13.73
N THR A 167 24.71 12.01 -14.97
CA THR A 167 24.22 11.01 -15.94
C THR A 167 25.07 9.74 -15.99
N ASP A 168 26.30 9.76 -15.51
CA ASP A 168 27.29 8.67 -15.56
C ASP A 168 27.37 7.86 -14.26
N PHE A 169 26.88 8.39 -13.14
CA PHE A 169 26.88 7.76 -11.83
C PHE A 169 25.47 7.65 -11.27
N LEU A 170 24.69 6.78 -11.91
CA LEU A 170 23.30 6.50 -11.58
C LEU A 170 23.16 5.16 -10.86
N PRO A 171 22.16 5.01 -9.97
CA PRO A 171 21.80 3.72 -9.41
C PRO A 171 21.10 2.88 -10.51
N PRO A 172 21.16 1.55 -10.40
CA PRO A 172 20.51 0.67 -11.35
C PRO A 172 18.99 0.88 -11.36
N ASP A 173 18.35 0.64 -12.52
CA ASP A 173 16.88 0.68 -12.65
C ASP A 173 16.18 -0.31 -11.73
N THR A 174 16.77 -1.49 -11.57
CA THR A 174 16.32 -2.52 -10.66
C THR A 174 17.51 -3.17 -9.97
N ILE A 175 17.30 -3.62 -8.73
CA ILE A 175 18.30 -4.35 -7.98
C ILE A 175 18.30 -5.85 -8.31
N ALA A 176 17.27 -6.37 -8.97
CA ALA A 176 17.08 -7.81 -9.16
C ALA A 176 18.29 -8.54 -9.81
N PRO A 177 18.98 -7.98 -10.82
CA PRO A 177 20.21 -8.58 -11.38
C PRO A 177 21.36 -8.72 -10.39
N TRP A 178 21.33 -7.94 -9.31
CA TRP A 178 22.42 -7.78 -8.35
C TRP A 178 22.13 -8.50 -7.02
N ILE A 179 20.96 -9.12 -6.87
CA ILE A 179 20.59 -9.88 -5.67
C ILE A 179 20.78 -11.37 -5.91
N LEU A 180 21.63 -12.00 -5.09
CA LEU A 180 21.91 -13.44 -5.14
C LEU A 180 20.76 -14.25 -4.50
N ILE A 181 20.31 -15.30 -5.19
CA ILE A 181 19.38 -16.31 -4.68
C ILE A 181 20.14 -17.59 -4.30
N SER A 182 20.99 -18.09 -5.21
CA SER A 182 21.77 -19.30 -5.00
C SER A 182 23.11 -19.24 -5.74
N GLY A 183 24.14 -19.91 -5.21
CA GLY A 183 25.48 -19.94 -5.82
C GLY A 183 26.61 -19.40 -4.95
N ASP A 184 26.38 -19.16 -3.65
CA ASP A 184 27.34 -18.59 -2.69
C ASP A 184 28.67 -19.36 -2.55
N THR A 185 28.75 -20.59 -3.05
CA THR A 185 29.97 -21.43 -3.02
C THR A 185 30.79 -21.38 -4.32
N VAL A 186 30.31 -20.68 -5.36
CA VAL A 186 30.94 -20.65 -6.68
C VAL A 186 32.08 -19.63 -6.68
N ILE A 187 33.32 -20.08 -6.89
CA ILE A 187 34.53 -19.23 -6.84
C ILE A 187 35.09 -18.98 -8.27
N ASP A 188 34.21 -18.93 -9.27
CA ASP A 188 34.63 -18.69 -10.65
C ASP A 188 34.96 -17.20 -10.90
N GLU A 189 35.81 -16.92 -11.89
CA GLU A 189 36.20 -15.55 -12.26
C GLU A 189 34.98 -14.72 -12.71
N SER A 190 34.04 -15.38 -13.38
CA SER A 190 32.75 -14.81 -13.79
C SER A 190 31.91 -14.32 -12.60
N MET A 191 31.87 -15.11 -11.52
CA MET A 191 31.16 -14.81 -10.29
C MET A 191 31.84 -13.65 -9.55
N ARG A 192 33.17 -13.68 -9.40
CA ARG A 192 33.92 -12.59 -8.73
C ARG A 192 33.73 -11.24 -9.44
N LEU A 193 33.72 -11.24 -10.77
CA LEU A 193 33.44 -10.03 -11.55
C LEU A 193 32.02 -9.52 -11.28
N TRP A 194 31.04 -10.42 -11.26
CA TRP A 194 29.66 -10.08 -10.93
C TRP A 194 29.51 -9.56 -9.49
N GLU A 195 30.12 -10.21 -8.50
CA GLU A 195 30.09 -9.79 -7.08
C GLU A 195 30.63 -8.37 -6.90
N SER A 196 31.76 -8.05 -7.54
CA SER A 196 32.34 -6.71 -7.48
C SER A 196 31.42 -5.65 -8.06
N LEU A 197 30.75 -5.94 -9.18
CA LEU A 197 29.80 -5.04 -9.81
C LEU A 197 28.49 -4.96 -9.02
N ALA A 198 28.01 -6.06 -8.46
CA ALA A 198 26.84 -6.11 -7.60
C ALA A 198 27.05 -5.25 -6.34
N CYS A 199 28.21 -5.35 -5.68
CA CYS A 199 28.60 -4.47 -4.58
C CYS A 199 28.47 -3.00 -5.00
N ARG A 200 29.10 -2.62 -6.12
CA ARG A 200 29.04 -1.25 -6.61
C ARG A 200 27.62 -0.77 -6.83
N GLU A 201 26.82 -1.53 -7.59
CA GLU A 201 25.48 -1.11 -7.98
C GLU A 201 24.52 -1.06 -6.78
N LEU A 202 24.61 -2.01 -5.85
CA LEU A 202 23.81 -2.00 -4.62
C LEU A 202 24.22 -0.86 -3.67
N LEU A 203 25.51 -0.53 -3.57
CA LEU A 203 25.97 0.57 -2.73
C LEU A 203 25.45 1.93 -3.18
N LYS A 204 25.29 2.15 -4.49
CA LYS A 204 24.62 3.34 -5.01
C LYS A 204 23.17 3.45 -4.54
N CYS A 205 22.54 2.34 -4.16
CA CYS A 205 21.16 2.29 -3.70
C CYS A 205 20.98 2.59 -2.21
N PHE A 206 22.05 2.65 -1.41
CA PHE A 206 21.96 2.87 0.04
C PHE A 206 22.14 4.33 0.47
N VAL A 207 22.29 5.24 -0.50
CA VAL A 207 22.62 6.64 -0.28
C VAL A 207 21.49 7.54 -0.76
N ASN A 208 21.44 8.77 -0.25
CA ASN A 208 20.37 9.71 -0.61
C ASN A 208 20.72 10.57 -1.82
N GLU A 209 22.02 10.79 -2.06
CA GLU A 209 22.49 11.65 -3.14
C GLU A 209 23.69 11.01 -3.85
N LEU A 210 23.71 11.11 -5.18
CA LEU A 210 24.82 10.65 -6.03
C LEU A 210 25.36 11.81 -6.86
N PHE A 211 26.67 12.02 -6.79
CA PHE A 211 27.38 13.08 -7.49
C PHE A 211 28.53 12.49 -8.29
N ALA A 212 28.68 12.93 -9.53
CA ALA A 212 29.90 12.72 -10.30
C ALA A 212 30.32 14.07 -10.90
N ALA A 213 31.48 14.53 -10.46
CA ALA A 213 32.20 15.67 -11.01
C ALA A 213 33.63 15.17 -11.28
N GLU A 214 34.65 15.80 -10.72
CA GLU A 214 36.03 15.27 -10.77
C GLU A 214 36.20 13.96 -9.98
N ILE A 215 35.43 13.79 -8.91
CA ILE A 215 35.44 12.60 -8.06
C ILE A 215 34.00 12.18 -7.79
N LYS A 216 33.71 10.88 -7.91
CA LYS A 216 32.41 10.29 -7.53
C LYS A 216 32.20 10.45 -6.03
N LYS A 217 31.07 11.01 -5.62
CA LYS A 217 30.71 11.24 -4.21
C LYS A 217 29.29 10.79 -3.93
N VAL A 218 29.05 10.41 -2.69
CA VAL A 218 27.73 10.04 -2.17
C VAL A 218 27.33 10.98 -1.05
N GLY A 219 26.03 11.24 -0.92
CA GLY A 219 25.45 12.01 0.16
C GLY A 219 24.57 11.13 1.06
N LEU A 220 24.77 11.24 2.38
CA LEU A 220 23.93 10.60 3.39
C LEU A 220 23.17 11.68 4.17
N SER A 221 21.84 11.55 4.24
CA SER A 221 20.95 12.46 4.94
C SER A 221 20.80 12.08 6.41
N GLY A 222 21.87 12.27 7.18
CA GLY A 222 21.83 12.19 8.65
C GLY A 222 21.92 13.54 9.33
N LYS A 223 22.10 13.51 10.66
CA LYS A 223 22.39 14.68 11.48
C LYS A 223 23.75 14.48 12.16
N PRO A 224 24.84 15.09 11.66
CA PRO A 224 24.92 15.97 10.49
C PRO A 224 24.89 15.21 9.15
N PRO A 225 24.48 15.86 8.03
CA PRO A 225 24.58 15.26 6.70
C PRO A 225 26.04 15.13 6.28
N ARG A 226 26.36 14.08 5.52
CA ARG A 226 27.74 13.78 5.09
C ARG A 226 27.81 13.68 3.58
N LYS A 227 28.86 14.25 2.98
CA LYS A 227 29.26 14.03 1.58
C LYS A 227 30.61 13.33 1.56
N ILE A 228 30.65 12.12 1.01
CA ILE A 228 31.79 11.19 1.14
C ILE A 228 32.25 10.78 -0.27
N PRO A 229 33.55 10.74 -0.56
CA PRO A 229 34.06 10.14 -1.80
C PRO A 229 33.65 8.67 -1.91
N PHE A 230 33.21 8.22 -3.09
CA PHE A 230 32.73 6.85 -3.26
C PHE A 230 33.85 5.82 -3.00
N GLY A 231 35.04 6.06 -3.53
CA GLY A 231 36.20 5.18 -3.37
C GLY A 231 36.23 4.02 -4.35
N GLU A 232 37.17 3.09 -4.13
CA GLU A 232 37.40 1.93 -4.98
C GLU A 232 36.36 0.82 -4.73
N GLU A 233 35.74 0.32 -5.79
CA GLU A 233 34.62 -0.63 -5.74
C GLU A 233 35.00 -1.94 -5.03
N HIS A 234 36.22 -2.43 -5.28
CA HIS A 234 36.74 -3.67 -4.71
C HIS A 234 36.94 -3.59 -3.19
N ALA A 235 37.06 -2.39 -2.61
CA ALA A 235 37.23 -2.22 -1.16
C ALA A 235 36.00 -2.70 -0.37
N ALA A 236 34.82 -2.72 -1.01
CA ALA A 236 33.57 -3.14 -0.39
C ALA A 236 33.31 -4.65 -0.46
N LEU A 237 34.08 -5.41 -1.26
CA LEU A 237 33.89 -6.86 -1.45
C LEU A 237 33.84 -7.66 -0.14
N PRO A 238 34.66 -7.39 0.90
CA PRO A 238 34.56 -8.11 2.17
C PRO A 238 33.21 -7.97 2.88
N ALA A 239 32.39 -6.98 2.49
CA ALA A 239 31.06 -6.72 3.06
C ALA A 239 29.92 -7.27 2.19
N PHE A 240 30.22 -8.07 1.15
CA PHE A 240 29.24 -8.53 0.16
C PHE A 240 27.98 -9.13 0.80
N ASP A 241 28.13 -10.03 1.77
CA ASP A 241 26.99 -10.69 2.43
C ASP A 241 26.07 -9.68 3.13
N VAL A 242 26.67 -8.71 3.83
CA VAL A 242 25.93 -7.66 4.56
C VAL A 242 25.27 -6.69 3.57
N ILE A 243 25.91 -6.41 2.42
CA ILE A 243 25.33 -5.61 1.33
C ILE A 243 24.11 -6.32 0.75
N GLN A 244 24.22 -7.63 0.44
CA GLN A 244 23.09 -8.45 -0.02
C GLN A 244 21.94 -8.45 0.99
N GLU A 245 22.24 -8.69 2.27
CA GLU A 245 21.26 -8.70 3.34
C GLU A 245 20.56 -7.34 3.49
N THR A 246 21.32 -6.26 3.42
CA THR A 246 20.79 -4.89 3.51
C THR A 246 19.83 -4.59 2.36
N ALA A 247 20.23 -4.93 1.12
CA ALA A 247 19.41 -4.70 -0.05
C ALA A 247 18.10 -5.53 0.00
N LYS A 248 18.18 -6.79 0.40
CA LYS A 248 17.00 -7.66 0.62
C LYS A 248 16.06 -7.03 1.66
N TRP A 249 16.59 -6.59 2.80
CA TRP A 249 15.79 -6.00 3.86
C TRP A 249 15.08 -4.69 3.46
N ILE A 250 15.74 -3.81 2.70
CA ILE A 250 15.17 -2.51 2.30
C ILE A 250 14.15 -2.66 1.18
N PHE A 251 14.51 -3.40 0.13
CA PHE A 251 13.80 -3.35 -1.14
C PHE A 251 12.91 -4.57 -1.41
N LEU A 252 13.15 -5.71 -0.76
CA LEU A 252 12.37 -6.94 -1.00
C LEU A 252 11.44 -7.26 0.17
N GLU A 253 11.80 -6.90 1.40
CA GLU A 253 10.95 -7.16 2.57
C GLU A 253 9.93 -6.03 2.78
N GLY A 254 8.63 -6.31 2.62
CA GLY A 254 7.55 -5.37 2.95
C GLY A 254 7.48 -4.12 2.06
N ASN A 255 6.57 -3.19 2.39
CA ASN A 255 6.21 -2.08 1.50
C ASN A 255 6.83 -0.71 1.88
N GLU A 256 7.60 -0.65 2.97
CA GLU A 256 8.07 0.62 3.58
C GLU A 256 9.53 0.93 3.21
N THR A 257 9.87 0.79 1.93
CA THR A 257 11.25 0.94 1.41
C THR A 257 11.87 2.29 1.77
N GLU A 258 11.15 3.40 1.58
CA GLU A 258 11.65 4.75 1.85
C GLU A 258 11.99 4.96 3.33
N LEU A 259 11.16 4.42 4.23
CA LEU A 259 11.37 4.53 5.68
C LEU A 259 12.60 3.72 6.11
N LYS A 260 12.72 2.47 5.64
CA LYS A 260 13.89 1.61 5.92
C LYS A 260 15.18 2.23 5.39
N HIS A 261 15.15 2.76 4.17
CA HIS A 261 16.27 3.49 3.57
C HIS A 261 16.65 4.73 4.40
N THR A 262 15.66 5.48 4.88
CA THR A 262 15.89 6.66 5.73
C THR A 262 16.56 6.30 7.06
N PHE A 263 16.11 5.22 7.72
CA PHE A 263 16.76 4.76 8.95
C PHE A 263 18.20 4.31 8.71
N LEU A 264 18.44 3.53 7.64
CA LEU A 264 19.80 3.10 7.31
C LEU A 264 20.71 4.30 7.02
N SER A 265 20.31 5.18 6.11
CA SER A 265 21.14 6.33 5.70
C SER A 265 21.45 7.29 6.85
N SER A 266 20.50 7.49 7.77
CA SER A 266 20.71 8.28 8.99
C SER A 266 21.74 7.63 9.93
N GLU A 267 21.66 6.31 10.15
CA GLU A 267 22.60 5.59 11.01
C GLU A 267 24.01 5.52 10.41
N LEU A 268 24.11 5.37 9.08
CA LEU A 268 25.39 5.45 8.37
C LEU A 268 26.02 6.84 8.54
N ALA A 269 25.25 7.91 8.35
CA ALA A 269 25.74 9.28 8.48
C ALA A 269 26.21 9.65 9.90
N ARG A 270 25.54 9.10 10.94
CA ARG A 270 25.75 9.50 12.35
C ARG A 270 27.18 9.31 12.82
N GLU A 271 27.81 8.18 12.47
CA GLU A 271 29.15 7.84 12.97
C GLU A 271 30.09 7.42 11.82
N TRP A 272 29.95 8.09 10.67
CA TRP A 272 30.89 7.91 9.56
C TRP A 272 32.28 8.48 9.92
N PRO A 273 33.38 7.71 9.82
CA PRO A 273 34.71 8.23 10.12
C PRO A 273 35.18 9.29 9.12
N GLU A 274 35.97 10.24 9.61
CA GLU A 274 36.54 11.27 8.75
C GLU A 274 37.66 10.70 7.86
N GLY A 275 37.72 11.17 6.62
CA GLY A 275 38.76 10.78 5.66
C GLY A 275 38.60 9.40 5.02
N VAL A 276 37.62 8.59 5.43
CA VAL A 276 37.39 7.26 4.86
C VAL A 276 36.37 7.32 3.72
N THR A 277 36.68 6.65 2.61
CA THR A 277 35.78 6.57 1.44
C THR A 277 34.54 5.72 1.73
N PHE A 278 33.52 5.81 0.88
CA PHE A 278 32.27 5.08 1.09
C PHE A 278 32.48 3.56 1.05
N CYS A 279 33.13 3.06 0.00
CA CYS A 279 33.39 1.63 -0.19
C CYS A 279 34.23 1.03 0.96
N GLU A 280 35.27 1.73 1.42
CA GLU A 280 36.08 1.29 2.56
C GLU A 280 35.28 1.32 3.87
N GLY A 281 34.49 2.38 4.08
CA GLY A 281 33.74 2.59 5.31
C GLY A 281 32.61 1.59 5.52
N ILE A 282 31.99 1.12 4.44
CA ILE A 282 30.91 0.14 4.47
C ILE A 282 31.32 -1.15 5.18
N VAL A 283 32.57 -1.59 5.02
CA VAL A 283 33.06 -2.87 5.56
C VAL A 283 32.85 -3.00 7.06
N TYR A 284 33.00 -1.91 7.81
CA TYR A 284 32.84 -1.92 9.26
C TYR A 284 31.60 -1.14 9.74
N ARG A 285 31.00 -0.27 8.92
CA ARG A 285 29.81 0.52 9.31
C ARG A 285 28.48 -0.11 8.95
N LEU A 286 28.40 -0.88 7.87
CA LEU A 286 27.11 -1.31 7.34
C LEU A 286 26.36 -2.25 8.28
N SER A 287 27.05 -3.25 8.84
CA SER A 287 26.42 -4.21 9.75
C SER A 287 25.88 -3.54 11.03
N PRO A 288 26.66 -2.73 11.78
CA PRO A 288 26.13 -2.01 12.95
C PRO A 288 24.99 -1.03 12.61
N ALA A 289 25.07 -0.36 11.46
CA ALA A 289 24.02 0.56 11.00
C ALA A 289 22.74 -0.19 10.62
N LEU A 290 22.84 -1.35 9.96
CA LEU A 290 21.72 -2.21 9.59
C LEU A 290 20.99 -2.71 10.84
N GLU A 291 21.72 -3.19 11.85
CA GLU A 291 21.13 -3.62 13.12
C GLU A 291 20.39 -2.50 13.83
N SER A 292 21.01 -1.32 13.90
CA SER A 292 20.43 -0.12 14.51
C SER A 292 19.17 0.34 13.75
N ALA A 293 19.22 0.36 12.42
CA ALA A 293 18.09 0.72 11.57
C ALA A 293 16.92 -0.27 11.72
N ARG A 294 17.20 -1.58 11.82
CA ARG A 294 16.19 -2.61 12.10
C ARG A 294 15.54 -2.43 13.47
N LEU A 295 16.32 -2.06 14.49
CA LEU A 295 15.79 -1.75 15.82
C LEU A 295 14.89 -0.51 15.81
N LEU A 296 15.32 0.56 15.12
CA LEU A 296 14.51 1.77 14.93
C LEU A 296 13.22 1.46 14.18
N TYR A 297 13.28 0.65 13.12
CA TYR A 297 12.11 0.20 12.38
C TYR A 297 11.15 -0.61 13.26
N LYS A 298 11.66 -1.58 14.02
CA LYS A 298 10.85 -2.36 14.99
C LYS A 298 10.22 -1.44 16.05
N ALA A 299 10.94 -0.43 16.54
CA ALA A 299 10.41 0.55 17.48
C ALA A 299 9.34 1.45 16.84
N HIS A 300 9.52 1.85 15.58
CA HIS A 300 8.55 2.62 14.81
C HIS A 300 7.23 1.85 14.65
N ILE A 301 7.30 0.59 14.20
CA ILE A 301 6.12 -0.29 14.11
C ILE A 301 5.42 -0.42 15.47
N ARG A 302 6.17 -0.65 16.56
CA ARG A 302 5.61 -0.75 17.91
C ARG A 302 4.95 0.55 18.38
N THR A 303 5.48 1.70 17.99
CA THR A 303 4.94 3.02 18.36
C THR A 303 3.67 3.33 17.56
N GLY A 304 3.67 3.08 16.25
CA GLY A 304 2.48 3.17 15.41
C GLY A 304 1.36 2.24 15.90
N GLY A 305 1.70 1.02 16.34
CA GLY A 305 0.79 0.08 16.99
C GLY A 305 0.24 0.57 18.34
N LYS A 306 1.04 1.31 19.12
CA LYS A 306 0.62 1.84 20.42
C LYS A 306 -0.34 3.04 20.28
N ASP A 307 -0.09 3.93 19.33
CA ASP A 307 -0.96 5.09 19.08
C ASP A 307 -2.30 4.67 18.46
N THR A 308 -2.31 3.60 17.66
CA THR A 308 -3.53 2.97 17.12
C THR A 308 -4.31 2.20 18.19
N LEU A 309 -3.64 1.46 19.09
CA LEU A 309 -4.31 0.85 20.25
C LEU A 309 -4.83 1.90 21.25
N LYS A 310 -4.11 3.02 21.41
CA LYS A 310 -4.54 4.14 22.25
C LYS A 310 -5.73 4.86 21.63
N SER A 311 -5.73 5.10 20.32
CA SER A 311 -6.89 5.71 19.64
C SER A 311 -8.11 4.81 19.72
N LEU A 312 -7.95 3.48 19.61
CA LEU A 312 -9.02 2.50 19.86
C LEU A 312 -9.53 2.55 21.31
N GLY A 313 -8.62 2.70 22.28
CA GLY A 313 -8.95 2.85 23.71
C GLY A 313 -9.71 4.15 24.02
N ASP A 314 -9.24 5.28 23.48
CA ASP A 314 -9.90 6.59 23.60
C ASP A 314 -11.28 6.58 22.92
N LEU A 315 -11.41 5.86 21.80
CA LEU A 315 -12.68 5.68 21.09
C LEU A 315 -13.68 4.87 21.93
N ARG A 316 -13.26 3.75 22.54
CA ARG A 316 -14.11 2.97 23.45
C ARG A 316 -14.56 3.78 24.67
N LYS A 317 -13.67 4.63 25.21
CA LYS A 317 -14.00 5.53 26.32
C LYS A 317 -15.05 6.56 25.89
N SER A 318 -14.86 7.24 24.76
CA SER A 318 -15.83 8.21 24.25
C SER A 318 -17.19 7.59 23.93
N LEU A 319 -17.21 6.38 23.35
CA LEU A 319 -18.46 5.63 23.09
C LEU A 319 -19.22 5.31 24.39
N THR A 320 -18.48 4.96 25.45
CA THR A 320 -19.06 4.69 26.77
C THR A 320 -19.66 5.96 27.38
N GLU A 321 -18.94 7.08 27.30
CA GLU A 321 -19.41 8.39 27.78
C GLU A 321 -20.68 8.84 27.04
N ASP A 322 -20.74 8.68 25.72
CA ASP A 322 -21.91 9.08 24.93
C ASP A 322 -23.12 8.18 25.20
N THR A 323 -22.91 6.87 25.40
CA THR A 323 -23.97 5.95 25.83
C THR A 323 -24.53 6.34 27.21
N GLN A 324 -23.65 6.72 28.14
CA GLN A 324 -24.05 7.19 29.47
C GLN A 324 -24.85 8.51 29.40
N LYS A 325 -24.44 9.46 28.54
CA LYS A 325 -25.21 10.70 28.31
C LYS A 325 -26.62 10.43 27.79
N ILE A 326 -26.78 9.51 26.83
CA ILE A 326 -28.10 9.13 26.29
C ILE A 326 -28.99 8.51 27.39
N LEU A 327 -28.41 7.62 28.22
CA LEU A 327 -29.13 7.02 29.35
C LEU A 327 -29.52 8.08 30.40
N GLN A 328 -28.65 9.05 30.67
CA GLN A 328 -28.95 10.14 31.59
C GLN A 328 -30.08 11.03 31.05
N GLN A 329 -30.04 11.44 29.79
CA GLN A 329 -31.12 12.21 29.16
C GLN A 329 -32.47 11.47 29.22
N SER A 330 -32.47 10.14 29.06
CA SER A 330 -33.68 9.32 29.21
C SER A 330 -34.23 9.31 30.64
N ARG A 331 -33.35 9.26 31.65
CA ARG A 331 -33.74 9.37 33.06
C ARG A 331 -34.27 10.74 33.42
N ASP A 332 -33.65 11.81 32.89
CA ASP A 332 -34.06 13.18 33.16
C ASP A 332 -35.43 13.49 32.56
N LEU A 333 -35.72 12.99 31.34
CA LEU A 333 -37.07 13.01 30.77
C LEU A 333 -38.07 12.31 31.69
N SER A 334 -37.73 11.10 32.15
CA SER A 334 -38.60 10.34 33.05
C SER A 334 -38.84 11.07 34.37
N SER A 335 -37.82 11.67 34.97
CA SER A 335 -37.93 12.46 36.20
C SER A 335 -38.82 13.69 36.04
N THR A 336 -38.71 14.37 34.90
CA THR A 336 -39.52 15.56 34.59
C THR A 336 -41.00 15.21 34.53
N LEU A 337 -41.35 14.07 33.94
CA LEU A 337 -42.74 13.59 33.91
C LEU A 337 -43.32 13.31 35.28
N TRP A 338 -42.54 12.71 36.19
CA TRP A 338 -43.01 12.47 37.55
C TRP A 338 -43.32 13.77 38.28
N LYS A 339 -42.52 14.82 38.06
CA LYS A 339 -42.77 16.16 38.59
C LYS A 339 -44.05 16.75 38.00
N ASP A 340 -44.21 16.67 36.68
CA ASP A 340 -45.38 17.19 35.99
C ASP A 340 -46.66 16.45 36.41
N MET A 341 -46.60 15.13 36.54
CA MET A 341 -47.72 14.31 37.02
C MET A 341 -48.11 14.65 38.46
N ALA A 342 -47.13 14.83 39.36
CA ALA A 342 -47.41 15.26 40.73
C ALA A 342 -48.06 16.64 40.78
N LEU A 343 -47.62 17.56 39.91
CA LEU A 343 -48.18 18.90 39.78
C LEU A 343 -49.65 18.84 39.29
N VAL A 344 -49.96 18.02 38.29
CA VAL A 344 -51.35 17.80 37.81
C VAL A 344 -52.22 17.19 38.91
N ILE A 345 -51.77 16.16 39.60
CA ILE A 345 -52.54 15.53 40.68
C ILE A 345 -52.79 16.52 41.82
N SER A 346 -51.75 17.26 42.24
CA SER A 346 -51.86 18.26 43.32
C SER A 346 -52.85 19.38 42.96
N THR A 347 -52.84 19.84 41.72
CA THR A 347 -53.75 20.92 41.27
C THR A 347 -55.20 20.43 41.18
N LEU A 348 -55.44 19.18 40.76
CA LEU A 348 -56.78 18.58 40.77
C LEU A 348 -57.30 18.37 42.20
N ILE A 349 -56.50 17.81 43.11
CA ILE A 349 -56.90 17.60 44.51
C ILE A 349 -57.22 18.95 45.18
N LEU A 350 -56.39 19.97 44.95
CA LEU A 350 -56.63 21.31 45.49
C LEU A 350 -57.95 21.89 44.96
N ARG A 351 -58.25 21.72 43.67
CA ARG A 351 -59.52 22.18 43.09
C ARG A 351 -60.73 21.48 43.73
N TYR A 352 -60.74 20.15 43.73
CA TYR A 352 -61.89 19.37 44.23
C TYR A 352 -62.08 19.51 45.74
N SER A 353 -61.01 19.69 46.52
CA SER A 353 -61.11 19.95 47.97
C SER A 353 -61.71 21.33 48.28
N LEU A 354 -61.33 22.37 47.52
CA LEU A 354 -61.92 23.71 47.67
C LEU A 354 -63.40 23.75 47.27
N GLU A 355 -63.80 22.97 46.28
CA GLU A 355 -65.20 22.82 45.87
C GLU A 355 -66.04 22.08 46.92
N ALA A 356 -65.51 21.03 47.54
CA ALA A 356 -66.14 20.33 48.66
C ALA A 356 -66.36 21.25 49.88
N LEU A 357 -65.48 22.24 50.09
CA LEU A 357 -65.56 23.23 51.15
C LEU A 357 -66.54 24.39 50.84
N LYS A 358 -67.24 24.36 49.68
CA LYS A 358 -68.16 25.42 49.20
C LYS A 358 -67.54 26.82 49.15
N ALA A 359 -66.22 26.92 49.06
CA ALA A 359 -65.55 28.19 48.88
C ALA A 359 -65.72 28.64 47.41
N SER A 360 -66.67 29.55 47.16
CA SER A 360 -66.96 30.06 45.81
C SER A 360 -65.83 30.96 45.29
N GLY A 361 -64.76 30.37 44.79
CA GLY A 361 -63.80 31.07 43.94
C GLY A 361 -64.38 31.34 42.54
N PRO A 362 -63.98 32.42 41.85
CA PRO A 362 -64.43 32.70 40.49
C PRO A 362 -64.01 31.56 39.54
N GLN A 363 -65.01 30.80 39.06
CA GLN A 363 -64.85 29.60 38.22
C GLN A 363 -63.91 29.79 37.02
N LYS A 364 -63.92 30.99 36.43
CA LYS A 364 -63.06 31.38 35.32
C LYS A 364 -61.56 31.41 35.65
N VAL A 365 -61.18 31.63 36.91
CA VAL A 365 -59.77 31.70 37.34
C VAL A 365 -59.15 30.30 37.36
N TYR A 366 -59.89 29.28 37.78
CA TYR A 366 -59.42 27.90 37.76
C TYR A 366 -59.26 27.35 36.35
N ALA A 367 -60.21 27.66 35.45
CA ALA A 367 -60.11 27.29 34.05
C ALA A 367 -58.86 27.90 33.37
N LEU A 368 -58.57 29.17 33.67
CA LEU A 368 -57.37 29.86 33.16
C LEU A 368 -56.08 29.25 33.76
N ALA A 369 -56.09 28.87 35.04
CA ALA A 369 -54.97 28.19 35.69
C ALA A 369 -54.69 26.80 35.09
N PHE A 370 -55.71 25.99 34.80
CA PHE A 370 -55.55 24.70 34.14
C PHE A 370 -55.03 24.84 32.70
N CYS A 371 -55.52 25.81 31.93
CA CYS A 371 -55.00 26.11 30.59
C CYS A 371 -53.53 26.58 30.63
N ALA A 372 -53.19 27.47 31.56
CA ALA A 372 -51.81 27.95 31.73
C ALA A 372 -50.87 26.81 32.12
N LEU A 373 -51.32 25.91 33.00
CA LEU A 373 -50.56 24.74 33.40
C LEU A 373 -50.37 23.74 32.26
N ALA A 374 -51.43 23.46 31.49
CA ALA A 374 -51.35 22.59 30.32
C ALA A 374 -50.37 23.14 29.27
N LEU A 375 -50.39 24.46 29.05
CA LEU A 375 -49.46 25.14 28.15
C LEU A 375 -48.02 25.05 28.65
N TYR A 376 -47.79 25.29 29.95
CA TYR A 376 -46.46 25.17 30.56
C TYR A 376 -45.87 23.76 30.39
N ILE A 377 -46.65 22.73 30.73
CA ILE A 377 -46.25 21.33 30.63
C ILE A 377 -45.94 20.97 29.16
N ALA A 378 -46.80 21.40 28.22
CA ALA A 378 -46.60 21.13 26.79
C ALA A 378 -45.33 21.79 26.23
N ILE A 379 -45.08 23.07 26.55
CA ILE A 379 -43.90 23.81 26.08
C ILE A 379 -42.63 23.26 26.72
N SER A 380 -42.63 23.02 28.03
CA SER A 380 -41.48 22.50 28.78
C SER A 380 -41.04 21.12 28.27
N TYR A 381 -42.01 20.22 28.08
CA TYR A 381 -41.77 18.90 27.52
C TYR A 381 -41.32 18.96 26.06
N GLY A 382 -41.99 19.79 25.24
CA GLY A 382 -41.65 19.98 23.84
C GLY A 382 -40.20 20.48 23.66
N MET A 383 -39.78 21.44 24.48
CA MET A 383 -38.40 21.94 24.49
C MET A 383 -37.40 20.84 24.90
N SER A 384 -37.72 20.06 25.92
CA SER A 384 -36.85 18.96 26.40
C SER A 384 -36.66 17.89 25.33
N VAL A 385 -37.74 17.51 24.63
CA VAL A 385 -37.68 16.55 23.51
C VAL A 385 -36.90 17.13 22.33
N TYR A 386 -37.10 18.41 21.99
CA TYR A 386 -36.40 19.07 20.89
C TYR A 386 -34.88 19.09 21.11
N ILE A 387 -34.44 19.53 22.30
CA ILE A 387 -33.02 19.59 22.66
C ILE A 387 -32.39 18.20 22.58
N ASN A 388 -33.05 17.18 23.13
CA ASN A 388 -32.53 15.82 23.12
C ASN A 388 -32.50 15.21 21.71
N ARG A 389 -33.50 15.47 20.86
CA ARG A 389 -33.47 15.03 19.45
C ARG A 389 -32.34 15.68 18.67
N ASN A 390 -32.06 16.96 18.91
CA ASN A 390 -30.95 17.66 18.28
C ASN A 390 -29.59 17.16 18.79
N ALA A 391 -29.48 16.83 20.07
CA ALA A 391 -28.27 16.21 20.61
C ALA A 391 -28.02 14.82 19.97
N LEU A 392 -29.07 14.01 19.80
CA LEU A 392 -28.98 12.70 19.15
C LEU A 392 -28.61 12.80 17.66
N SER A 393 -29.14 13.78 16.92
CA SER A 393 -28.77 13.97 15.51
C SER A 393 -27.31 14.40 15.35
N LEU A 394 -26.80 15.27 16.23
CA LEU A 394 -25.39 15.66 16.27
C LEU A 394 -24.47 14.47 16.57
N LEU A 395 -24.87 13.58 17.48
CA LEU A 395 -24.14 12.33 17.75
C LEU A 395 -24.12 11.42 16.51
N GLU A 396 -25.22 11.33 15.77
CA GLU A 396 -25.30 10.52 14.55
C GLU A 396 -24.43 11.07 13.40
N GLN A 397 -24.33 12.40 13.27
CA GLN A 397 -23.42 13.05 12.32
C GLN A 397 -21.95 12.86 12.69
N ASN A 398 -21.61 12.99 13.97
CA ASN A 398 -20.27 12.67 14.47
C ASN A 398 -19.93 11.21 14.17
N ARG A 399 -20.88 10.27 14.35
CA ARG A 399 -20.69 8.85 14.04
C ARG A 399 -20.34 8.60 12.57
N ILE A 400 -21.01 9.27 11.62
CA ILE A 400 -20.71 9.14 10.18
C ILE A 400 -19.28 9.62 9.88
N THR A 401 -18.89 10.75 10.49
CA THR A 401 -17.53 11.31 10.36
C THR A 401 -16.47 10.42 11.02
N TRP A 402 -16.84 9.66 12.06
CA TRP A 402 -15.95 8.69 12.72
C TRP A 402 -15.81 7.41 11.90
N ARG A 403 -16.91 6.91 11.34
CA ARG A 403 -16.93 5.72 10.47
C ARG A 403 -15.97 5.90 9.28
N SER A 404 -15.98 7.08 8.64
CA SER A 404 -15.10 7.37 7.49
C SER A 404 -13.61 7.36 7.85
N LYS A 405 -13.24 7.77 9.07
CA LYS A 405 -11.85 7.72 9.55
C LYS A 405 -11.40 6.31 9.96
N LEU A 406 -12.33 5.42 10.29
CA LEU A 406 -12.04 4.07 10.79
C LEU A 406 -12.01 2.99 9.70
N TYR A 407 -12.54 3.26 8.49
CA TYR A 407 -12.60 2.27 7.40
C TYR A 407 -11.22 1.72 6.97
N GLY A 408 -10.14 2.44 7.25
CA GLY A 408 -8.79 1.93 6.98
C GLY A 408 -8.30 0.85 7.95
N PHE A 409 -9.02 0.58 9.05
CA PHE A 409 -8.49 -0.20 10.18
C PHE A 409 -9.43 -1.28 10.73
N LEU A 410 -10.74 -1.22 10.47
CA LEU A 410 -11.73 -2.16 11.00
C LEU A 410 -12.74 -2.55 9.92
N ASP A 411 -12.96 -3.86 9.78
CA ASP A 411 -14.01 -4.42 8.93
C ASP A 411 -15.40 -4.05 9.46
N GLU A 412 -16.41 -4.07 8.58
CA GLU A 412 -17.78 -3.67 8.92
C GLU A 412 -18.36 -4.49 10.09
N GLN A 413 -18.01 -5.77 10.20
CA GLN A 413 -18.51 -6.64 11.25
C GLN A 413 -17.99 -6.25 12.64
N ASP A 414 -16.69 -6.01 12.77
CA ASP A 414 -16.07 -5.60 14.03
C ASP A 414 -16.56 -4.21 14.48
N TYR A 415 -16.76 -3.29 13.53
CA TYR A 415 -17.34 -1.98 13.83
C TYR A 415 -18.76 -2.08 14.40
N GLN A 416 -19.61 -2.94 13.84
CA GLN A 416 -20.98 -3.12 14.32
C GLN A 416 -21.01 -3.70 15.74
N GLU A 417 -20.14 -4.66 16.05
CA GLU A 417 -20.04 -5.23 17.40
C GLU A 417 -19.51 -4.22 18.44
N LEU A 418 -18.49 -3.46 18.09
CA LEU A 418 -17.80 -2.54 19.01
C LEU A 418 -18.56 -1.23 19.25
N ALA A 419 -19.21 -0.68 18.22
CA ALA A 419 -19.80 0.66 18.28
C ALA A 419 -21.25 0.72 17.79
N GLY A 420 -21.61 -0.04 16.75
CA GLY A 420 -22.94 0.02 16.13
C GLY A 420 -24.07 -0.46 17.04
N LEU A 421 -23.96 -1.69 17.53
CA LEU A 421 -24.98 -2.36 18.36
C LEU A 421 -25.28 -1.65 19.70
N PRO A 422 -24.30 -1.29 20.55
CA PRO A 422 -24.59 -0.71 21.86
C PRO A 422 -25.27 0.67 21.74
N ILE A 423 -24.84 1.51 20.80
CA ILE A 423 -25.42 2.84 20.59
C ILE A 423 -26.81 2.73 19.96
N ASN A 424 -27.00 1.86 18.96
CA ASN A 424 -28.32 1.66 18.36
C ASN A 424 -29.34 1.14 19.39
N THR A 425 -28.90 0.27 20.31
CA THR A 425 -29.75 -0.22 21.40
C THR A 425 -30.08 0.88 22.42
N ALA A 426 -29.12 1.75 22.73
CA ALA A 426 -29.36 2.93 23.58
C ALA A 426 -30.33 3.93 22.91
N MET A 427 -30.15 4.24 21.62
CA MET A 427 -31.05 5.11 20.85
C MET A 427 -32.46 4.52 20.76
N TRP A 428 -32.59 3.21 20.55
CA TRP A 428 -33.89 2.54 20.52
C TRP A 428 -34.60 2.61 21.88
N SER A 429 -33.84 2.43 22.96
CA SER A 429 -34.35 2.56 24.33
C SER A 429 -34.83 3.99 24.61
N TYR A 430 -34.06 5.00 24.21
CA TYR A 430 -34.48 6.41 24.30
C TYR A 430 -35.77 6.65 23.51
N ARG A 431 -35.86 6.24 22.24
CA ARG A 431 -37.07 6.43 21.40
C ARG A 431 -38.29 5.68 21.95
N ARG A 432 -38.08 4.56 22.66
CA ARG A 432 -39.15 3.83 23.34
C ARG A 432 -39.65 4.60 24.55
N VAL A 433 -38.75 5.12 25.38
CA VAL A 433 -39.09 5.99 26.52
C VAL A 433 -39.82 7.22 25.98
N GLU A 434 -39.25 7.95 25.03
CA GLU A 434 -39.85 9.14 24.43
C GLU A 434 -41.30 8.91 23.94
N ARG A 435 -41.60 7.75 23.33
CA ARG A 435 -42.97 7.42 22.90
C ARG A 435 -43.92 7.22 24.08
N ILE A 436 -43.51 6.47 25.09
CA ILE A 436 -44.32 6.21 26.30
C ILE A 436 -44.56 7.53 27.04
N THR A 437 -43.51 8.32 27.23
CA THR A 437 -43.57 9.59 27.94
C THR A 437 -44.43 10.61 27.20
N SER A 438 -44.35 10.66 25.87
CA SER A 438 -45.19 11.54 25.05
C SER A 438 -46.67 11.15 25.13
N ALA A 439 -46.97 9.84 25.13
CA ALA A 439 -48.34 9.37 25.30
C ALA A 439 -48.93 9.78 26.66
N ILE A 440 -48.16 9.62 27.74
CA ILE A 440 -48.57 10.04 29.09
C ILE A 440 -48.77 11.56 29.16
N MET A 441 -47.89 12.34 28.53
CA MET A 441 -48.03 13.80 28.50
C MET A 441 -49.25 14.27 27.72
N LEU A 442 -49.55 13.63 26.59
CA LEU A 442 -50.79 13.90 25.85
C LEU A 442 -52.02 13.60 26.71
N ILE A 443 -52.01 12.50 27.48
CA ILE A 443 -53.09 12.18 28.43
C ILE A 443 -53.20 13.27 29.52
N LEU A 444 -52.09 13.71 30.11
CA LEU A 444 -52.11 14.75 31.15
C LEU A 444 -52.63 16.10 30.62
N VAL A 445 -52.16 16.52 29.44
CA VAL A 445 -52.60 17.77 28.80
C VAL A 445 -54.08 17.69 28.42
N THR A 446 -54.52 16.58 27.83
CA THR A 446 -55.95 16.39 27.51
C THR A 446 -56.82 16.36 28.77
N LEU A 447 -56.36 15.72 29.85
CA LEU A 447 -57.08 15.71 31.12
C LEU A 447 -57.22 17.14 31.70
N LEU A 448 -56.15 17.93 31.72
CA LEU A 448 -56.21 19.33 32.14
C LEU A 448 -57.14 20.18 31.26
N LEU A 449 -57.12 19.98 29.94
CA LEU A 449 -57.99 20.70 29.01
C LEU A 449 -59.46 20.29 29.16
N THR A 450 -59.76 19.01 29.41
CA THR A 450 -61.13 18.56 29.70
C THR A 450 -61.65 19.10 31.03
N ALA A 451 -60.79 19.14 32.06
CA ALA A 451 -61.10 19.80 33.33
C ALA A 451 -61.39 21.30 33.12
N ALA A 452 -60.55 22.01 32.36
CA ALA A 452 -60.79 23.41 32.02
C ALA A 452 -62.09 23.61 31.23
N ALA A 453 -62.41 22.73 30.27
CA ALA A 453 -63.64 22.79 29.49
C ALA A 453 -64.90 22.57 30.34
N SER A 454 -64.84 21.68 31.33
CA SER A 454 -65.94 21.44 32.27
C SER A 454 -66.27 22.66 33.16
N GLU A 455 -65.30 23.54 33.36
CA GLU A 455 -65.48 24.81 34.09
C GLU A 455 -66.09 25.91 33.21
N PHE A 456 -65.94 25.80 31.89
CA PHE A 456 -66.56 26.72 30.93
C PHE A 456 -67.97 26.29 30.53
N TRP A 457 -68.23 24.99 30.38
CA TRP A 457 -69.52 24.42 29.95
C TRP A 457 -70.03 23.39 30.96
N SER A 458 -71.27 23.56 31.44
CA SER A 458 -71.93 22.55 32.28
C SER A 458 -71.95 21.20 31.57
N LEU A 459 -71.61 20.11 32.30
CA LEU A 459 -71.49 18.71 31.83
C LEU A 459 -72.59 18.22 30.86
N SER A 460 -73.78 18.84 30.86
CA SER A 460 -74.87 18.57 29.91
C SER A 460 -74.58 18.94 28.46
N MET A 461 -73.76 19.97 28.17
CA MET A 461 -73.46 20.39 26.79
C MET A 461 -72.39 19.54 26.10
N ILE A 462 -71.42 19.02 26.85
CA ILE A 462 -70.32 18.21 26.29
C ILE A 462 -70.83 16.83 25.83
N MET A 463 -71.75 16.22 26.58
CA MET A 463 -72.44 14.98 26.17
C MET A 463 -73.27 15.17 24.89
N HIS A 464 -73.87 16.34 24.68
CA HIS A 464 -74.65 16.64 23.48
C HIS A 464 -73.75 16.86 22.25
N SER A 465 -72.61 17.54 22.41
CA SER A 465 -71.64 17.80 21.33
C SER A 465 -70.88 16.55 20.88
N GLY A 466 -70.58 15.61 21.79
CA GLY A 466 -69.95 14.34 21.44
C GLY A 466 -70.90 13.46 20.61
N TYR A 467 -72.19 13.47 20.95
CA TYR A 467 -73.21 12.69 20.26
C TYR A 467 -73.51 13.22 18.84
N THR A 468 -73.52 14.54 18.64
CA THR A 468 -73.74 15.15 17.32
C THR A 468 -72.57 14.90 16.36
N TRP A 469 -71.33 14.94 16.85
CA TRP A 469 -70.15 14.64 16.03
C TRP A 469 -70.13 13.18 15.54
N VAL A 470 -70.43 12.22 16.42
CA VAL A 470 -70.49 10.79 16.06
C VAL A 470 -71.63 10.52 15.07
N MET A 471 -72.79 11.14 15.24
CA MET A 471 -73.91 10.99 14.31
C MET A 471 -73.66 11.65 12.94
N SER A 472 -72.96 12.79 12.90
CA SER A 472 -72.56 13.43 11.63
C SER A 472 -71.52 12.60 10.85
N ALA A 473 -70.61 11.91 11.54
CA ALA A 473 -69.66 10.99 10.91
C ALA A 473 -70.35 9.74 10.33
N LEU A 474 -71.37 9.21 11.01
CA LEU A 474 -72.20 8.09 10.54
C LEU A 474 -73.12 8.48 9.35
N GLN A 475 -73.60 9.71 9.30
CA GLN A 475 -74.37 10.22 8.14
C GLN A 475 -73.47 10.46 6.91
N PHE A 476 -72.22 10.87 7.09
CA PHE A 476 -71.27 11.07 6.00
C PHE A 476 -70.80 9.73 5.37
N LEU A 477 -70.70 8.67 6.17
CA LEU A 477 -70.36 7.32 5.73
C LEU A 477 -71.53 6.57 5.04
N THR A 478 -72.78 6.97 5.31
CA THR A 478 -73.96 6.36 4.69
C THR A 478 -74.42 7.07 3.42
N SER A 479 -74.14 8.37 3.25
CA SER A 479 -74.45 9.12 2.02
C SER A 479 -73.49 8.85 0.86
N THR A 480 -72.29 8.32 1.13
CA THR A 480 -71.24 8.04 0.14
C THR A 480 -71.34 6.64 -0.48
N ALA A 481 -72.21 5.77 0.01
CA ALA A 481 -72.40 4.41 -0.51
C ALA A 481 -73.55 4.23 -1.53
N LEU A 482 -74.24 5.32 -1.94
CA LEU A 482 -75.44 5.26 -2.79
C LEU A 482 -75.44 6.21 -4.02
N ARG A 483 -74.28 6.66 -4.50
CA ARG A 483 -74.18 7.31 -5.83
C ARG A 483 -73.29 6.50 -6.77
N GLY A 484 -73.97 5.68 -7.59
CA GLY A 484 -73.41 5.07 -8.79
C GLY A 484 -73.13 6.09 -9.91
N PRO A 485 -72.45 5.66 -10.97
CA PRO A 485 -71.68 6.52 -11.87
C PRO A 485 -72.58 7.11 -12.96
N ASN A 486 -72.52 8.43 -13.15
CA ASN A 486 -72.50 9.09 -14.46
C ASN A 486 -72.44 10.61 -14.26
N ASP A 487 -71.77 11.25 -15.22
CA ASP A 487 -71.66 12.68 -15.47
C ASP A 487 -70.68 13.46 -14.61
N PHE A 488 -69.44 13.56 -15.11
CA PHE A 488 -68.79 14.87 -15.35
C PHE A 488 -67.68 14.70 -16.41
N GLN A 489 -68.09 14.57 -17.67
CA GLN A 489 -67.35 15.12 -18.80
C GLN A 489 -68.06 16.42 -19.17
N CYS A 490 -67.41 17.57 -18.99
CA CYS A 490 -67.22 18.57 -20.04
C CYS A 490 -66.69 19.89 -19.46
N VAL A 491 -65.67 20.38 -20.16
CA VAL A 491 -65.55 21.78 -20.64
C VAL A 491 -65.15 22.77 -19.55
N LEU A 492 -63.85 23.07 -19.44
CA LEU A 492 -63.06 24.01 -20.26
C LEU A 492 -63.00 25.40 -19.60
N GLN A 493 -61.78 25.72 -19.18
CA GLN A 493 -61.14 27.02 -19.00
C GLN A 493 -62.01 28.27 -18.74
N GLY A 494 -61.81 28.80 -17.53
CA GLY A 494 -61.77 30.23 -17.20
C GLY A 494 -60.61 30.46 -16.24
#